data_AF-A0A193H3J7-F1
#
_entry.id   AF-A0A193H3J7-F1
#
_cell.length_a   1.000
_cell.length_b   1.000
_cell.length_c   1.000
_cell.angle_alpha   90.00
_cell.angle_beta   90.00
_cell.angle_gamma   90.00
#
_symmetry.space_group_name_H-M   'P 1'
#
loop_
_entity.id
_entity.type
_entity.pdbx_description
1 polymer ?
#
loop_
_entity_poly.entity_id
_entity_poly.type
_entity_poly.pdbx_seq_one_letter_code
_entity_poly.pdbx_strand_id
1 'polypeptide(L)'
;VLADGPSIRQYVEDTADEYDVKRHIRFGRKVIKANWSSDENQWTVETTNEKTGEQETFTANFLFSCSGYYNYDEGYKPDFPGEKDFKGQVVHPQHWPENLEYKGKKVVVIGSGATAVTLVPAMAREGAKVTMLQRSPTYIATVPDVDPISVGMRRFMPEMLVYRLARARNIGIQRLVYKLSKQRPKLVRRALLAAARHQLGDDVDMTHFRPSYNPWDQRLCAVPNGDLFKTVRRGEADIV
;
A
#
# COMPACT_ATOMS: atom_id res chain seq x y z
N VAL A 1 -10.75 -9.78 -4.02
CA VAL A 1 -10.72 -8.42 -4.64
C VAL A 1 -9.49 -7.67 -4.16
N LEU A 2 -9.16 -7.79 -2.88
CA LEU A 2 -7.85 -7.46 -2.33
C LEU A 2 -7.17 -8.77 -1.92
N ALA A 3 -5.89 -8.93 -2.24
CA ALA A 3 -5.05 -10.04 -1.76
C ALA A 3 -4.16 -9.51 -0.64
N ASP A 4 -3.86 -10.34 0.35
CA ASP A 4 -2.95 -9.97 1.42
C ASP A 4 -1.48 -10.05 0.94
N GLY A 5 -0.58 -9.46 1.74
CA GLY A 5 0.85 -9.43 1.45
C GLY A 5 1.45 -10.82 1.22
N PRO A 6 1.21 -11.80 2.11
CA PRO A 6 1.71 -13.17 1.93
C PRO A 6 1.23 -13.84 0.64
N SER A 7 -0.06 -13.73 0.27
CA SER A 7 -0.56 -14.33 -0.98
C SER A 7 0.03 -13.66 -2.22
N ILE A 8 0.23 -12.34 -2.19
CA ILE A 8 0.89 -11.61 -3.30
C ILE A 8 2.35 -12.08 -3.44
N ARG A 9 3.07 -12.19 -2.32
CA ARG A 9 4.46 -12.67 -2.31
C ARG A 9 4.55 -14.10 -2.85
N GLN A 10 3.70 -15.01 -2.35
CA GLN A 10 3.67 -16.39 -2.80
C GLN A 10 3.40 -16.48 -4.30
N TYR A 11 2.41 -15.72 -4.80
CA TYR A 11 2.13 -15.68 -6.24
C TYR A 11 3.35 -15.25 -7.07
N VAL A 12 4.12 -14.27 -6.61
CA VAL A 12 5.36 -13.82 -7.29
C VAL A 12 6.44 -14.89 -7.24
N GLU A 13 6.61 -15.56 -6.09
CA GLU A 13 7.57 -16.66 -5.92
C GLU A 13 7.20 -17.85 -6.81
N ASP A 14 5.94 -18.30 -6.80
CA ASP A 14 5.41 -19.39 -7.63
C ASP A 14 5.59 -19.08 -9.11
N THR A 15 5.30 -17.84 -9.54
CA THR A 15 5.50 -17.43 -10.93
C THR A 15 6.99 -17.48 -11.31
N ALA A 16 7.88 -17.03 -10.43
CA ALA A 16 9.32 -17.06 -10.69
C ALA A 16 9.87 -18.50 -10.78
N ASP A 17 9.28 -19.44 -10.04
CA ASP A 17 9.55 -20.88 -10.11
C ASP A 17 9.00 -21.52 -11.38
N GLU A 18 7.74 -21.26 -11.74
CA GLU A 18 7.08 -21.81 -12.93
C GLU A 18 7.86 -21.50 -14.22
N TYR A 19 8.39 -20.28 -14.33
CA TYR A 19 9.15 -19.84 -15.50
C TYR A 19 10.68 -19.92 -15.33
N ASP A 20 11.17 -20.52 -14.24
CA ASP A 20 12.59 -20.69 -13.92
C ASP A 20 13.42 -19.40 -14.09
N VAL A 21 12.87 -18.28 -13.64
CA VAL A 21 13.52 -16.96 -13.77
C VAL A 21 14.60 -16.79 -12.70
N LYS A 22 14.45 -17.43 -11.54
CA LYS A 22 15.37 -17.27 -10.39
C LYS A 22 16.81 -17.62 -10.72
N ARG A 23 17.07 -18.57 -11.62
CA ARG A 23 18.44 -18.92 -12.06
C ARG A 23 19.17 -17.76 -12.75
N HIS A 24 18.43 -16.77 -13.25
CA HIS A 24 18.98 -15.60 -13.92
C HIS A 24 19.11 -14.38 -12.98
N ILE A 25 18.65 -14.49 -11.73
CA ILE A 25 18.67 -13.39 -10.77
C ILE A 25 19.89 -13.53 -9.85
N ARG A 26 20.69 -12.46 -9.77
CA ARG A 26 21.76 -12.32 -8.77
C ARG A 26 21.25 -11.55 -7.56
N PHE A 27 20.63 -12.25 -6.61
CA PHE A 27 20.15 -11.64 -5.35
C PHE A 27 21.30 -11.09 -4.51
N GLY A 28 21.02 -10.08 -3.67
CA GLY A 28 22.03 -9.47 -2.79
C GLY A 28 23.06 -8.62 -3.53
N ARG A 29 22.77 -8.18 -4.75
CA ARG A 29 23.62 -7.29 -5.56
C ARG A 29 22.90 -5.96 -5.70
N LYS A 30 23.44 -4.93 -5.09
CA LYS A 30 22.92 -3.57 -5.17
C LYS A 30 23.61 -2.85 -6.31
N VAL A 31 22.86 -2.42 -7.34
CA VAL A 31 23.39 -1.56 -8.40
C VAL A 31 23.71 -0.18 -7.83
N ILE A 32 24.95 0.28 -8.01
CA ILE A 32 25.43 1.58 -7.54
C ILE A 32 25.53 2.57 -8.69
N LYS A 33 25.93 2.10 -9.88
CA LYS A 33 26.17 2.95 -11.05
C LYS A 33 25.94 2.18 -12.34
N ALA A 34 25.50 2.88 -13.37
CA ALA A 34 25.41 2.36 -14.74
C ALA A 34 25.89 3.43 -15.72
N ASN A 35 26.86 3.09 -16.57
CA ASN A 35 27.47 4.01 -17.53
C ASN A 35 27.40 3.42 -18.94
N TRP A 36 26.96 4.20 -19.91
CA TRP A 36 27.03 3.82 -21.33
C TRP A 36 28.39 4.19 -21.92
N SER A 37 28.99 3.28 -22.66
CA SER A 37 30.17 3.52 -23.50
C SER A 37 29.77 3.51 -24.98
N SER A 38 29.93 4.65 -25.66
CA SER A 38 29.71 4.71 -27.11
C SER A 38 30.80 4.01 -27.91
N ASP A 39 32.04 3.99 -27.39
CA ASP A 39 33.17 3.34 -28.06
C ASP A 39 32.99 1.81 -28.06
N GLU A 40 32.49 1.25 -26.94
CA GLU A 40 32.25 -0.19 -26.78
C GLU A 40 30.82 -0.62 -27.11
N ASN A 41 29.92 0.32 -27.34
CA ASN A 41 28.49 0.09 -27.58
C ASN A 41 27.82 -0.79 -26.51
N GLN A 42 28.17 -0.59 -25.24
CA GLN A 42 27.61 -1.34 -24.11
C GLN A 42 27.49 -0.51 -22.84
N TRP A 43 26.63 -0.97 -21.94
CA TRP A 43 26.54 -0.52 -20.55
C TRP A 43 27.55 -1.24 -19.68
N THR A 44 28.17 -0.51 -18.77
CA THR A 44 28.94 -1.03 -17.64
C THR A 44 28.18 -0.71 -16.36
N VAL A 45 27.83 -1.74 -15.59
CA VAL A 45 27.04 -1.67 -14.36
C VAL A 45 27.91 -2.09 -13.19
N GLU A 46 28.10 -1.17 -12.25
CA GLU A 46 28.84 -1.40 -11.01
C GLU A 46 27.84 -1.76 -9.91
N THR A 47 28.12 -2.84 -9.19
CA THR A 47 27.26 -3.37 -8.13
C THR A 47 28.07 -3.69 -6.88
N THR A 48 27.43 -3.56 -5.71
CA THR A 48 27.99 -4.02 -4.44
C THR A 48 27.33 -5.34 -4.06
N ASN A 49 28.11 -6.35 -3.70
CA ASN A 49 27.63 -7.54 -3.03
C ASN A 49 27.29 -7.20 -1.57
N GLU A 50 26.00 -7.25 -1.20
CA GLU A 50 25.53 -6.80 0.11
C GLU A 50 26.02 -7.68 1.28
N LYS A 51 26.49 -8.90 1.00
CA LYS A 51 27.03 -9.80 2.02
C LYS A 51 28.51 -9.57 2.29
N THR A 52 29.31 -9.31 1.25
CA THR A 52 30.78 -9.21 1.35
C THR A 52 31.29 -7.77 1.29
N GLY A 53 30.49 -6.84 0.76
CA GLY A 53 30.90 -5.47 0.46
C GLY A 53 31.75 -5.33 -0.80
N GLU A 54 32.03 -6.43 -1.50
CA GLU A 54 32.85 -6.43 -2.71
C GLU A 54 32.12 -5.74 -3.87
N GLN A 55 32.90 -5.06 -4.70
CA GLN A 55 32.41 -4.46 -5.95
C GLN A 55 32.49 -5.49 -7.08
N GLU A 56 31.39 -5.68 -7.79
CA GLU A 56 31.26 -6.53 -8.97
C GLU A 56 30.88 -5.65 -10.18
N THR A 57 31.51 -5.88 -11.33
CA THR A 57 31.22 -5.16 -12.58
C THR A 57 30.56 -6.10 -13.60
N PHE A 58 29.48 -5.63 -14.22
CA PHE A 58 28.77 -6.31 -15.28
C PHE A 58 28.76 -5.46 -16.55
N THR A 59 28.72 -6.10 -17.71
CA THR A 59 28.46 -5.42 -18.99
C THR A 59 27.21 -5.96 -19.66
N ALA A 60 26.51 -5.11 -20.41
CA ALA A 60 25.31 -5.48 -21.15
C ALA A 60 25.04 -4.55 -22.34
N ASN A 61 24.50 -5.08 -23.43
CA ASN A 61 24.09 -4.26 -24.58
C ASN A 61 22.83 -3.43 -24.30
N PHE A 62 21.95 -3.92 -23.43
CA PHE A 62 20.69 -3.27 -23.05
C PHE A 62 20.53 -3.24 -21.53
N LEU A 63 19.97 -2.14 -21.03
CA LEU A 63 19.67 -1.95 -19.62
C LEU A 63 18.18 -1.65 -19.44
N PHE A 64 17.47 -2.53 -18.73
CA PHE A 64 16.07 -2.33 -18.35
C PHE A 64 16.01 -2.02 -16.85
N SER A 65 15.57 -0.82 -16.49
CA SER A 65 15.38 -0.45 -15.08
C SER A 65 13.98 -0.85 -14.61
N CYS A 66 13.93 -1.84 -13.71
CA CYS A 66 12.71 -2.32 -13.07
C CYS A 66 12.76 -2.16 -11.54
N SER A 67 13.44 -1.11 -11.04
CA SER A 67 13.69 -0.87 -9.61
C SER A 67 12.47 -0.40 -8.80
N GLY A 68 11.32 -0.20 -9.43
CA GLY A 68 10.13 0.35 -8.79
C GLY A 68 10.20 1.87 -8.61
N TYR A 69 9.20 2.44 -7.95
CA TYR A 69 9.06 3.90 -7.77
C TYR A 69 9.23 4.37 -6.31
N TYR A 70 9.55 3.45 -5.39
CA TYR A 70 9.85 3.75 -3.99
C TYR A 70 11.36 3.74 -3.75
N ASN A 71 11.84 4.58 -2.83
CA ASN A 71 13.16 4.39 -2.24
C ASN A 71 13.07 3.26 -1.21
N TYR A 72 13.70 2.12 -1.49
CA TYR A 72 13.69 0.95 -0.60
C TYR A 72 14.78 0.99 0.47
N ASP A 73 15.84 1.78 0.23
CA ASP A 73 16.91 1.98 1.21
C ASP A 73 16.38 2.78 2.41
N GLU A 74 15.71 3.90 2.13
CA GLU A 74 15.20 4.80 3.15
C GLU A 74 13.84 5.37 2.74
N GLY A 75 12.81 5.00 3.49
CA GLY A 75 11.50 5.62 3.38
C GLY A 75 11.55 7.05 3.90
N TYR A 76 10.74 7.93 3.31
CA TYR A 76 10.67 9.31 3.79
C TYR A 76 10.18 9.35 5.25
N LYS A 77 11.07 9.80 6.14
CA LYS A 77 10.78 10.04 7.54
C LYS A 77 10.97 11.54 7.82
N PRO A 78 9.93 12.26 8.25
CA PRO A 78 10.10 13.65 8.65
C PRO A 78 10.97 13.75 9.90
N ASP A 79 11.72 14.83 10.02
CA ASP A 79 12.46 15.13 11.24
C ASP A 79 11.50 15.53 12.36
N PHE A 80 11.65 14.90 13.52
CA PHE A 80 10.89 15.20 14.72
C PHE A 80 11.83 15.76 15.79
N PRO A 81 11.73 17.07 16.11
CA PRO A 81 12.50 17.64 17.21
C PRO A 81 12.27 16.85 18.51
N GLY A 82 13.36 16.38 19.12
CA GLY A 82 13.32 15.58 20.35
C GLY A 82 13.02 14.08 20.15
N GLU A 83 13.02 13.56 18.92
CA GLU A 83 12.76 12.12 18.68
C GLU A 83 13.68 11.21 19.51
N LYS A 84 14.97 11.58 19.63
CA LYS A 84 15.97 10.86 20.43
C LYS A 84 15.62 10.74 21.92
N ASP A 85 14.74 11.61 22.42
CA ASP A 85 14.31 11.61 23.82
C ASP A 85 13.13 10.65 24.04
N PHE A 86 12.47 10.21 22.97
CA PHE A 86 11.42 9.19 23.03
C PHE A 86 12.00 7.86 23.47
N LYS A 87 11.48 7.34 24.59
CA LYS A 87 11.94 6.07 25.19
C LYS A 87 11.25 4.83 24.62
N GLY A 88 10.25 5.02 23.76
CA GLY A 88 9.57 3.94 23.07
C GLY A 88 10.29 3.54 21.78
N GLN A 89 9.79 2.48 21.15
CA GLN A 89 10.30 2.03 19.87
C GLN A 89 9.70 2.86 18.73
N VAL A 90 10.56 3.37 17.85
CA VAL A 90 10.15 4.00 16.58
C VAL A 90 10.30 2.97 15.47
N VAL A 91 9.22 2.74 14.72
CA VAL A 91 9.20 1.79 13.59
C VAL A 91 8.74 2.51 12.34
N HIS A 92 9.52 2.41 11.27
CA HIS A 92 9.08 2.84 9.95
C HIS A 92 8.40 1.65 9.24
N PRO A 93 7.15 1.76 8.75
CA PRO A 93 6.42 0.62 8.20
C PRO A 93 7.08 -0.11 7.02
N GLN A 94 7.98 0.55 6.28
CA GLN A 94 8.72 -0.07 5.19
C GLN A 94 9.76 -1.10 5.68
N HIS A 95 10.26 -0.93 6.91
CA HIS A 95 11.27 -1.78 7.53
C HIS A 95 10.67 -2.41 8.79
N TRP A 96 9.52 -3.08 8.61
CA TRP A 96 8.76 -3.68 9.70
C TRP A 96 9.54 -4.82 10.39
N PRO A 97 9.79 -4.77 11.70
CA PRO A 97 10.47 -5.85 12.42
C PRO A 97 9.60 -7.10 12.49
N GLU A 98 10.16 -8.27 12.17
CA GLU A 98 9.42 -9.55 12.17
C GLU A 98 8.81 -9.89 13.54
N ASN A 99 9.52 -9.56 14.62
CA ASN A 99 9.13 -9.88 16.00
C ASN A 99 8.63 -8.65 16.78
N LEU A 100 7.95 -7.71 16.11
CA LEU A 100 7.42 -6.52 16.78
C LEU A 100 6.23 -6.87 17.68
N GLU A 101 6.42 -6.83 19.00
CA GLU A 101 5.34 -6.99 19.96
C GLU A 101 4.64 -5.65 20.27
N TYR A 102 3.34 -5.56 20.00
CA TYR A 102 2.53 -4.36 20.31
C TYR A 102 1.21 -4.64 21.02
N LYS A 103 0.87 -5.91 21.29
CA LYS A 103 -0.33 -6.28 22.04
C LYS A 103 -0.33 -5.63 23.42
N GLY A 104 -1.43 -4.96 23.77
CA GLY A 104 -1.57 -4.24 25.03
C GLY A 104 -0.77 -2.93 25.13
N LYS A 105 0.04 -2.58 24.12
CA LYS A 105 0.81 -1.33 24.09
C LYS A 105 -0.04 -0.16 23.59
N LYS A 106 0.40 1.04 23.93
CA LYS A 106 -0.10 2.28 23.32
C LYS A 106 0.77 2.59 22.11
N VAL A 107 0.15 2.74 20.95
CA VAL A 107 0.84 2.93 19.68
C VAL A 107 0.33 4.19 19.01
N VAL A 108 1.23 5.04 18.57
CA VAL A 108 0.91 6.19 17.73
C VAL A 108 1.33 5.88 16.30
N VAL A 109 0.37 5.87 15.38
CA VAL A 109 0.62 5.74 13.94
C VAL A 109 0.62 7.14 13.35
N ILE A 110 1.78 7.62 12.90
CA ILE A 110 1.92 8.95 12.32
C ILE A 110 1.67 8.87 10.81
N GLY A 111 0.60 9.51 10.36
CA GLY A 111 0.17 9.55 8.96
C GLY A 111 -1.26 9.03 8.77
N SER A 112 -1.80 9.31 7.59
CA SER A 112 -3.19 9.01 7.20
C SER A 112 -3.27 8.43 5.78
N GLY A 113 -2.15 7.97 5.23
CA GLY A 113 -2.09 7.35 3.90
C GLY A 113 -2.51 5.88 3.90
N ALA A 114 -2.38 5.22 2.75
CA ALA A 114 -2.78 3.81 2.56
C ALA A 114 -2.20 2.85 3.60
N THR A 115 -0.93 3.05 3.99
CA THR A 115 -0.27 2.26 5.02
C THR A 115 -0.91 2.47 6.40
N ALA A 116 -1.19 3.72 6.78
CA ALA A 116 -1.79 4.01 8.09
C ALA A 116 -3.21 3.44 8.21
N VAL A 117 -4.04 3.63 7.19
CA VAL A 117 -5.45 3.17 7.22
C VAL A 117 -5.61 1.65 7.23
N THR A 118 -4.55 0.90 6.87
CA THR A 118 -4.51 -0.56 6.96
C THR A 118 -3.84 -1.04 8.25
N LEU A 119 -2.81 -0.33 8.71
CA LEU A 119 -2.08 -0.67 9.93
C LEU A 119 -2.91 -0.44 11.19
N VAL A 120 -3.63 0.68 11.28
CA VAL A 120 -4.45 1.03 12.46
C VAL A 120 -5.47 -0.06 12.80
N PRO A 121 -6.36 -0.51 11.90
CA PRO A 121 -7.33 -1.56 12.22
C PRO A 121 -6.67 -2.92 12.46
N ALA A 122 -5.53 -3.22 11.83
CA ALA A 122 -4.80 -4.46 12.06
C ALA A 122 -4.22 -4.52 13.49
N MET A 123 -3.52 -3.45 13.92
CA MET A 123 -2.94 -3.38 15.25
C MET A 123 -4.00 -3.33 16.36
N ALA A 124 -5.08 -2.58 16.14
CA ALA A 124 -6.19 -2.50 17.09
C ALA A 124 -6.85 -3.86 17.32
N ARG A 125 -7.07 -4.63 16.25
CA ARG A 125 -7.64 -5.99 16.30
C ARG A 125 -6.79 -6.96 17.14
N GLU A 126 -5.48 -6.77 17.13
CA GLU A 126 -4.54 -7.58 17.92
C GLU A 126 -4.35 -7.07 19.36
N GLY A 127 -5.08 -6.03 19.76
CA GLY A 127 -5.17 -5.54 21.14
C GLY A 127 -4.23 -4.38 21.48
N ALA A 128 -3.67 -3.68 20.49
CA ALA A 128 -3.01 -2.39 20.74
C ALA A 128 -4.06 -1.28 20.93
N LYS A 129 -3.72 -0.29 21.76
CA LYS A 129 -4.45 0.98 21.83
C LYS A 129 -3.82 1.95 20.84
N VAL A 130 -4.49 2.18 19.72
CA VAL A 130 -3.90 2.90 18.57
C VAL A 130 -4.44 4.31 18.47
N THR A 131 -3.54 5.29 18.34
CA THR A 131 -3.86 6.67 17.97
C THR A 131 -3.30 6.95 16.58
N MET A 132 -4.15 7.27 15.62
CA MET A 132 -3.73 7.73 14.29
C MET A 132 -3.53 9.24 14.33
N LEU A 133 -2.27 9.67 14.27
CA LEU A 133 -1.90 11.09 14.22
C LEU A 133 -1.93 11.56 12.76
N GLN A 134 -2.91 12.41 12.44
CA GLN A 134 -3.26 12.84 11.11
C GLN A 134 -3.01 14.34 10.92
N ARG A 135 -2.00 14.68 10.10
CA ARG A 135 -1.82 16.08 9.65
C ARG A 135 -2.91 16.52 8.67
N SER A 136 -3.30 15.64 7.74
CA SER A 136 -4.27 15.97 6.69
C SER A 136 -5.15 14.76 6.40
N PRO A 137 -6.49 14.91 6.40
CA PRO A 137 -7.40 13.83 6.04
C PRO A 137 -7.17 13.31 4.62
N THR A 138 -7.46 12.03 4.40
CA THR A 138 -7.52 11.41 3.07
C THR A 138 -8.93 10.91 2.75
N TYR A 139 -9.24 10.75 1.46
CA TYR A 139 -10.47 10.07 1.07
C TYR A 139 -10.30 8.56 1.21
N ILE A 140 -11.24 7.93 1.91
CA ILE A 140 -11.24 6.50 2.19
C ILE A 140 -12.51 5.88 1.59
N ALA A 141 -12.32 4.87 0.75
CA ALA A 141 -13.40 4.09 0.16
C ALA A 141 -13.38 2.66 0.71
N THR A 142 -14.55 2.08 0.93
CA THR A 142 -14.66 0.68 1.32
C THR A 142 -14.65 -0.22 0.10
N VAL A 143 -13.83 -1.26 0.15
CA VAL A 143 -13.75 -2.29 -0.87
C VAL A 143 -14.07 -3.63 -0.23
N PRO A 144 -15.02 -4.41 -0.78
CA PRO A 144 -15.26 -5.76 -0.30
C PRO A 144 -14.05 -6.67 -0.52
N ASP A 145 -13.72 -7.53 0.44
CA ASP A 145 -12.60 -8.48 0.28
C ASP A 145 -12.93 -9.56 -0.74
N VAL A 146 -14.18 -10.00 -0.73
CA VAL A 146 -14.74 -11.00 -1.63
C VAL A 146 -15.71 -10.32 -2.59
N ASP A 147 -15.69 -10.75 -3.85
CA ASP A 147 -16.67 -10.33 -4.84
C ASP A 147 -17.80 -11.38 -4.91
N PRO A 148 -18.92 -11.18 -4.18
CA PRO A 148 -19.99 -12.17 -4.11
C PRO A 148 -20.61 -12.45 -5.47
N ILE A 149 -20.61 -11.46 -6.38
CA ILE A 149 -21.12 -11.62 -7.74
C ILE A 149 -20.24 -12.62 -8.49
N SER A 150 -18.92 -12.46 -8.46
CA SER A 150 -18.00 -13.42 -9.09
C SER A 150 -18.08 -14.80 -8.45
N VAL A 151 -18.22 -14.89 -7.12
CA VAL A 151 -18.38 -16.17 -6.42
C VAL A 151 -19.66 -16.90 -6.88
N GLY A 152 -20.79 -16.20 -6.94
CA GLY A 152 -22.05 -16.78 -7.43
C GLY A 152 -21.98 -17.19 -8.90
N MET A 153 -21.33 -16.37 -9.74
CA MET A 153 -21.15 -16.62 -11.16
C MET A 153 -20.29 -17.85 -11.45
N ARG A 154 -19.22 -18.10 -10.66
CA ARG A 154 -18.36 -19.28 -10.79
C ARG A 154 -19.08 -20.61 -10.61
N ARG A 155 -20.24 -20.60 -9.93
CA ARG A 155 -21.05 -21.82 -9.76
C ARG A 155 -21.67 -22.31 -11.07
N PHE A 156 -21.88 -21.43 -12.04
CA PHE A 156 -22.62 -21.74 -13.27
C PHE A 156 -21.87 -21.39 -14.57
N MET A 157 -20.69 -20.77 -14.49
CA MET A 157 -19.92 -20.33 -15.65
C MET A 157 -18.44 -20.71 -15.53
N PRO A 158 -17.74 -20.93 -16.66
CA PRO A 158 -16.30 -21.20 -16.67
C PRO A 158 -15.51 -20.08 -15.98
N GLU A 159 -14.46 -20.47 -15.24
CA GLU A 159 -13.68 -19.54 -14.42
C GLU A 159 -13.09 -18.37 -15.21
N MET A 160 -12.52 -18.65 -16.39
CA MET A 160 -11.94 -17.61 -17.25
C MET A 160 -12.97 -16.61 -17.77
N LEU A 161 -14.21 -17.04 -18.00
CA LEU A 161 -15.29 -16.12 -18.39
C LEU A 161 -15.64 -15.19 -17.23
N VAL A 162 -15.81 -15.75 -16.03
CA VAL A 162 -16.10 -14.95 -14.83
C VAL A 162 -14.96 -13.96 -14.55
N TYR A 163 -13.70 -14.40 -14.67
CA TYR A 163 -12.54 -13.52 -14.53
C TYR A 163 -12.57 -12.36 -15.53
N ARG A 164 -12.81 -12.63 -16.82
CA ARG A 164 -12.88 -11.59 -17.86
C ARG A 164 -14.00 -10.57 -17.57
N LEU A 165 -15.18 -11.04 -17.18
CA LEU A 165 -16.32 -10.19 -16.83
C LEU A 165 -16.03 -9.34 -15.58
N ALA A 166 -15.49 -9.96 -14.52
CA ALA A 166 -15.11 -9.26 -13.30
C ALA A 166 -14.04 -8.20 -13.55
N ARG A 167 -13.03 -8.53 -14.36
CA ARG A 167 -11.96 -7.61 -14.76
C ARG A 167 -12.51 -6.43 -15.56
N ALA A 168 -13.35 -6.69 -16.57
CA ALA A 168 -13.98 -5.64 -17.36
C ALA A 168 -14.84 -4.70 -16.50
N ARG A 169 -15.67 -5.27 -15.62
CA ARG A 169 -16.50 -4.52 -14.66
C ARG A 169 -15.64 -3.66 -13.73
N ASN A 170 -14.61 -4.22 -13.12
CA ASN A 170 -13.75 -3.50 -12.16
C ASN A 170 -12.96 -2.37 -12.85
N ILE A 171 -12.42 -2.63 -14.05
CA ILE A 171 -11.76 -1.58 -14.87
C ILE A 171 -12.77 -0.47 -15.20
N GLY A 172 -14.00 -0.85 -15.60
CA GLY A 172 -15.07 0.09 -15.90
C GLY A 172 -15.41 0.98 -14.70
N ILE A 173 -15.62 0.38 -13.53
CA ILE A 173 -15.90 1.09 -12.28
C ILE A 173 -14.76 2.04 -11.91
N GLN A 174 -13.50 1.56 -11.91
CA GLN A 174 -12.35 2.41 -11.59
C GLN A 174 -12.21 3.59 -12.54
N ARG A 175 -12.37 3.37 -13.85
CA ARG A 175 -12.34 4.44 -14.86
C ARG A 175 -13.49 5.43 -14.67
N LEU A 176 -14.69 4.95 -14.36
CA LEU A 176 -15.85 5.78 -14.10
C LEU A 176 -15.63 6.67 -12.88
N VAL A 177 -15.18 6.09 -11.76
CA VAL A 177 -14.87 6.83 -10.54
C VAL A 177 -13.81 7.90 -10.82
N TYR A 178 -12.70 7.54 -11.49
CA TYR A 178 -11.66 8.51 -11.87
C TYR A 178 -12.22 9.65 -12.73
N LYS A 179 -12.94 9.34 -13.81
CA LYS A 179 -13.52 10.34 -14.71
C LYS A 179 -14.52 11.25 -13.97
N LEU A 180 -15.41 10.68 -13.17
CA LEU A 180 -16.37 11.44 -12.38
C LEU A 180 -15.69 12.32 -11.33
N SER A 181 -14.61 11.85 -10.72
CA SER A 181 -13.85 12.66 -9.77
C SER A 181 -13.19 13.86 -10.43
N LYS A 182 -12.70 13.74 -11.66
CA LYS A 182 -12.13 14.87 -12.40
C LYS A 182 -13.19 15.79 -13.00
N GLN A 183 -14.31 15.25 -13.49
CA GLN A 183 -15.36 16.04 -14.15
C GLN A 183 -16.38 16.65 -13.18
N ARG A 184 -16.71 15.95 -12.09
CA ARG A 184 -17.72 16.34 -11.09
C ARG A 184 -17.20 16.10 -9.66
N PRO A 185 -16.07 16.73 -9.26
CA PRO A 185 -15.41 16.45 -7.98
C PRO A 185 -16.32 16.65 -6.76
N LYS A 186 -17.17 17.68 -6.77
CA LYS A 186 -18.12 17.97 -5.67
C LYS A 186 -19.13 16.83 -5.46
N LEU A 187 -19.57 16.17 -6.53
CA LEU A 187 -20.51 15.04 -6.45
C LEU A 187 -19.82 13.83 -5.81
N VAL A 188 -18.62 13.47 -6.30
CA VAL A 188 -17.88 12.32 -5.75
C VAL A 188 -17.46 12.57 -4.30
N ARG A 189 -17.05 13.80 -3.97
CA ARG A 189 -16.76 14.21 -2.59
C ARG A 189 -17.96 13.97 -1.67
N ARG A 190 -19.15 14.43 -2.06
CA ARG A 190 -20.37 14.21 -1.28
C ARG A 190 -20.67 12.72 -1.10
N ALA A 191 -20.55 11.92 -2.15
CA ALA A 191 -20.78 10.48 -2.09
C ALA A 191 -19.81 9.77 -1.13
N LEU A 192 -18.51 10.06 -1.22
CA LEU A 192 -17.49 9.49 -0.35
C LEU A 192 -17.71 9.88 1.13
N LEU A 193 -17.99 11.16 1.39
CA LEU A 193 -18.25 11.65 2.75
C LEU A 193 -19.54 11.07 3.34
N ALA A 194 -20.58 10.92 2.54
CA ALA A 194 -21.83 10.28 2.97
C ALA A 194 -21.60 8.79 3.31
N ALA A 195 -20.84 8.07 2.47
CA ALA A 195 -20.50 6.68 2.73
C ALA A 195 -19.63 6.51 4.00
N ALA A 196 -18.67 7.41 4.22
CA ALA A 196 -17.87 7.43 5.44
C ALA A 196 -18.76 7.71 6.67
N ARG A 197 -19.62 8.73 6.63
CA ARG A 197 -20.53 9.05 7.74
C ARG A 197 -21.48 7.89 8.06
N HIS A 198 -22.03 7.25 7.05
CA HIS A 198 -22.89 6.08 7.25
C HIS A 198 -22.17 4.95 7.99
N GLN A 199 -20.88 4.73 7.73
CA GLN A 199 -20.11 3.70 8.42
C GLN A 199 -19.66 4.11 9.81
N LEU A 200 -19.34 5.38 10.03
CA LEU A 200 -18.86 5.88 11.31
C LEU A 200 -19.98 6.10 12.33
N GLY A 201 -21.20 6.39 11.89
CA GLY A 201 -22.28 6.84 12.76
C GLY A 201 -22.21 8.35 13.04
N ASP A 202 -23.02 8.82 13.99
CA ASP A 202 -23.16 10.25 14.26
C ASP A 202 -22.17 10.82 15.27
N ASP A 203 -21.60 9.96 16.13
CA ASP A 203 -20.75 10.35 17.27
C ASP A 203 -19.29 10.66 16.88
N VAL A 204 -18.85 10.25 15.69
CA VAL A 204 -17.48 10.47 15.23
C VAL A 204 -17.36 11.80 14.51
N ASP A 205 -16.32 12.58 14.85
CA ASP A 205 -16.03 13.83 14.16
C ASP A 205 -15.60 13.58 12.70
N MET A 206 -16.42 14.09 11.78
CA MET A 206 -16.19 14.00 10.34
C MET A 206 -15.07 14.91 9.83
N THR A 207 -14.54 15.84 10.64
CA THR A 207 -13.38 16.66 10.24
C THR A 207 -12.18 15.77 9.87
N HIS A 208 -11.97 14.67 10.59
CA HIS A 208 -10.92 13.68 10.33
C HIS A 208 -11.06 12.94 8.98
N PHE A 209 -12.20 13.07 8.30
CA PHE A 209 -12.49 12.39 7.02
C PHE A 209 -12.78 13.37 5.89
N ARG A 210 -12.52 14.67 6.09
CA ARG A 210 -12.81 15.74 5.10
C ARG A 210 -11.52 16.37 4.54
N PRO A 211 -10.94 15.79 3.47
CA PRO A 211 -9.76 16.37 2.83
C PRO A 211 -10.01 17.77 2.24
N SER A 212 -8.96 18.58 2.15
CA SER A 212 -8.99 19.89 1.51
C SER A 212 -8.97 19.81 -0.03
N TYR A 213 -8.48 18.71 -0.60
CA TYR A 213 -8.34 18.49 -2.04
C TYR A 213 -9.53 17.73 -2.65
N ASN A 214 -9.63 17.65 -3.99
CA ASN A 214 -10.70 16.88 -4.65
C ASN A 214 -10.37 15.39 -4.75
N PRO A 215 -11.37 14.49 -4.80
CA PRO A 215 -11.12 13.08 -5.02
C PRO A 215 -10.22 12.84 -6.25
N TRP A 216 -9.26 11.92 -6.16
CA TRP A 216 -8.25 11.65 -7.20
C TRP A 216 -7.24 12.78 -7.52
N ASP A 217 -7.19 13.88 -6.75
CA ASP A 217 -6.00 14.75 -6.76
C ASP A 217 -4.85 14.13 -5.95
N GLN A 218 -5.21 13.28 -4.99
CA GLN A 218 -4.31 12.30 -4.37
C GLN A 218 -4.94 10.90 -4.46
N ARG A 219 -4.13 9.87 -4.29
CA ARG A 219 -4.59 8.48 -4.36
C ARG A 219 -5.63 8.21 -3.27
N LEU A 220 -6.79 7.74 -3.68
CA LEU A 220 -7.83 7.27 -2.76
C LEU A 220 -7.32 6.07 -1.97
N CYS A 221 -7.55 6.10 -0.66
CA CYS A 221 -7.30 4.96 0.19
C CYS A 221 -8.49 3.99 0.10
N ALA A 222 -8.18 2.70 0.11
CA ALA A 222 -9.17 1.63 0.09
C ALA A 222 -9.02 0.82 1.38
N VAL A 223 -10.13 0.63 2.10
CA VAL A 223 -10.15 -0.18 3.34
C VAL A 223 -11.01 -1.43 3.14
N PRO A 224 -10.50 -2.61 3.50
CA PRO A 224 -11.20 -3.88 3.33
C PRO A 224 -12.43 -3.92 4.25
N ASN A 225 -13.61 -4.12 3.66
CA ASN A 225 -14.88 -4.26 4.40
C ASN A 225 -15.17 -3.14 5.43
N GLY A 226 -14.56 -1.95 5.26
CA GLY A 226 -14.73 -0.81 6.17
C GLY A 226 -14.13 -1.02 7.56
N ASP A 227 -13.12 -1.87 7.68
CA ASP A 227 -12.49 -2.21 8.95
C ASP A 227 -12.03 -0.99 9.76
N LEU A 228 -11.35 -0.02 9.14
CA LEU A 228 -10.96 1.23 9.81
C LEU A 228 -12.17 1.97 10.39
N PHE A 229 -13.25 2.13 9.62
CA PHE A 229 -14.46 2.81 10.10
C PHE A 229 -15.08 2.08 11.28
N LYS A 230 -15.09 0.74 11.25
CA LYS A 230 -15.59 -0.10 12.36
C LYS A 230 -14.72 0.05 13.60
N THR A 231 -13.39 0.04 13.45
CA THR A 231 -12.43 0.22 14.55
C THR A 231 -12.63 1.57 15.24
N VAL A 232 -12.70 2.66 14.46
CA VAL A 232 -12.95 4.01 15.00
C VAL A 232 -14.31 4.10 15.68
N ARG A 233 -15.37 3.60 15.05
CA ARG A 233 -16.73 3.63 15.62
C ARG A 233 -16.84 2.87 16.93
N ARG A 234 -16.05 1.80 17.13
CA ARG A 234 -16.03 1.02 18.38
C ARG A 234 -15.15 1.65 19.47
N GLY A 235 -14.46 2.75 19.18
CA GLY A 235 -13.48 3.35 20.10
C GLY A 235 -12.24 2.48 20.30
N GLU A 236 -11.93 1.58 19.35
CA GLU A 236 -10.73 0.74 19.40
C GLU A 236 -9.48 1.51 18.91
N ALA A 237 -9.69 2.62 18.19
CA ALA A 237 -8.63 3.55 17.79
C ALA A 237 -9.15 5.00 17.79
N ASP A 238 -8.26 5.91 18.16
CA ASP A 238 -8.50 7.36 18.15
C ASP A 238 -7.85 8.00 16.91
N ILE A 239 -8.44 9.08 16.41
CA ILE A 239 -7.82 9.92 15.37
C ILE A 239 -7.58 11.29 15.97
N VAL A 240 -6.37 11.81 15.80
CA VAL A 240 -5.95 13.15 16.23
C VAL A 240 -5.43 13.93 15.05
#